data_AF-A0ABD2QKV8-F1
#
_entry.id   AF-A0ABD2QKV8-F1
#
_cell.length_a   1.000
_cell.length_b   1.000
_cell.length_c   1.000
_cell.angle_alpha   90.00
_cell.angle_beta   90.00
_cell.angle_gamma   90.00
#
_symmetry.space_group_name_H-M   'P 1'
#
loop_
_entity.id
_entity.type
_entity.pdbx_description
1 polymer ?
#
loop_
_entity_poly.entity_id
_entity_poly.type
_entity_poly.pdbx_seq_one_letter_code
_entity_poly.pdbx_strand_id
1 'polypeptide(L)'
;MFRQVSRVFAMQKGVNSANNRQRRLLQIHSCRLSDKLFVHRNTSDNNRETTFEFTPENKKRLDEIIANYPEGHQAAAILPALDLAQRQNDNWLPLTAMNKVAEILKVPPMRVYEVATFYTMYNREPVGKYFVQICTTTPW
;
A
#
# COMPACT_ATOMS: atom_id res chain seq x y z
N MET A 1 12.16 -37.17 51.03
CA MET A 1 12.51 -37.39 49.62
C MET A 1 13.89 -36.75 49.39
N PHE A 2 14.83 -37.56 48.92
CA PHE A 2 16.27 -37.43 49.14
C PHE A 2 17.01 -36.42 48.23
N ARG A 3 17.97 -35.70 48.85
CA ARG A 3 19.31 -35.28 48.40
C ARG A 3 19.55 -34.44 47.11
N GLN A 4 20.16 -33.29 47.38
CA GLN A 4 21.06 -32.49 46.55
C GLN A 4 22.48 -33.11 46.41
N VAL A 5 23.13 -32.79 45.28
CA VAL A 5 24.58 -32.43 45.11
C VAL A 5 25.66 -33.55 44.98
N SER A 6 26.03 -33.79 43.71
CA SER A 6 27.35 -33.56 43.07
C SER A 6 28.56 -34.50 43.22
N ARG A 7 29.31 -34.54 42.09
CA ARG A 7 30.75 -34.83 41.84
C ARG A 7 31.08 -36.32 41.58
N VAL A 8 31.96 -36.76 40.65
CA VAL A 8 32.98 -36.12 39.79
C VAL A 8 33.60 -37.21 38.84
N PHE A 9 34.04 -36.79 37.63
CA PHE A 9 35.13 -37.33 36.78
C PHE A 9 35.11 -38.72 36.10
N ALA A 10 35.23 -38.70 34.77
CA ALA A 10 36.27 -39.38 33.95
C ALA A 10 36.14 -38.85 32.49
N MET A 11 36.93 -37.86 32.04
CA MET A 11 38.28 -37.95 31.47
C MET A 11 38.38 -38.68 30.11
N GLN A 12 38.18 -37.90 29.04
CA GLN A 12 39.09 -37.69 27.89
C GLN A 12 39.49 -38.87 26.97
N LYS A 13 39.15 -38.77 25.67
CA LYS A 13 40.07 -38.67 24.50
C LYS A 13 39.36 -39.06 23.19
N GLY A 14 39.53 -38.27 22.13
CA GLY A 14 39.08 -38.64 20.77
C GLY A 14 39.08 -37.47 19.80
N VAL A 15 40.22 -37.25 19.16
CA VAL A 15 40.55 -36.14 18.26
C VAL A 15 40.14 -36.46 16.81
N ASN A 16 39.73 -35.41 16.08
CA ASN A 16 39.72 -35.19 14.62
C ASN A 16 38.90 -36.11 13.71
N SER A 17 37.94 -35.50 13.01
CA SER A 17 38.01 -35.46 11.54
C SER A 17 37.11 -34.34 11.00
N ALA A 18 37.75 -33.28 10.50
CA ALA A 18 37.10 -32.29 9.66
C ALA A 18 36.61 -33.00 8.39
N ASN A 19 35.32 -32.96 8.12
CA ASN A 19 34.83 -33.24 6.78
C ASN A 19 33.85 -32.16 6.35
N ASN A 20 34.44 -31.19 5.65
CA ASN A 20 33.81 -30.08 4.95
C ASN A 20 32.90 -30.63 3.85
N ARG A 21 31.68 -31.04 4.21
CA ARG A 21 30.62 -31.21 3.21
C ARG A 21 30.07 -29.84 2.89
N GLN A 22 30.58 -29.27 1.80
CA GLN A 22 30.02 -28.13 1.09
C GLN A 22 28.50 -28.32 0.94
N ARG A 23 27.73 -27.77 1.88
CA ARG A 23 26.31 -27.54 1.67
C ARG A 23 26.25 -26.44 0.63
N ARG A 24 25.84 -26.76 -0.59
CA ARG A 24 25.37 -25.72 -1.52
C ARG A 24 24.40 -24.86 -0.74
N LEU A 25 24.76 -23.61 -0.51
CA LEU A 25 23.81 -22.60 -0.07
C LEU A 25 22.80 -22.49 -1.20
N LEU A 26 21.67 -23.20 -1.08
CA LEU A 26 20.48 -22.85 -1.84
C LEU A 26 20.23 -21.39 -1.48
N GLN A 27 20.42 -20.51 -2.44
CA GLN A 27 20.27 -19.09 -2.24
C GLN A 27 18.80 -18.85 -1.90
N ILE A 28 18.50 -18.67 -0.61
CA ILE A 28 17.17 -18.27 -0.12
C ILE A 28 17.08 -16.76 -0.37
N HIS A 29 16.95 -16.35 -1.63
CA HIS A 29 16.54 -14.98 -1.88
C HIS A 29 15.15 -14.82 -1.28
N SER A 30 15.01 -13.95 -0.28
CA SER A 30 13.70 -13.54 0.20
C SER A 30 12.89 -13.07 -0.99
N CYS A 31 11.71 -13.66 -1.23
CA CYS A 31 10.73 -13.05 -2.10
C CYS A 31 10.52 -11.62 -1.59
N ARG A 32 10.90 -10.61 -2.38
CA ARG A 32 10.57 -9.22 -2.04
C ARG A 32 9.06 -9.10 -2.16
N LEU A 33 8.37 -9.13 -1.03
CA LEU A 33 6.97 -8.78 -0.96
C LEU A 33 6.82 -7.36 -1.51
N SER A 34 5.76 -7.09 -2.28
CA SER A 34 5.45 -5.72 -2.64
C SER A 34 5.19 -4.91 -1.38
N ASP A 35 5.82 -3.74 -1.25
CA ASP A 35 5.69 -2.88 -0.06
C ASP A 35 4.24 -2.42 0.19
N LYS A 36 3.37 -2.47 -0.84
CA LYS A 36 1.97 -2.04 -0.76
C LYS A 36 0.99 -3.21 -0.90
N LEU A 37 -0.07 -3.21 -0.09
CA LEU A 37 -1.18 -4.17 -0.15
C LEU A 37 -2.26 -3.72 -1.15
N PHE A 38 -2.54 -4.50 -2.20
CA PHE A 38 -3.61 -4.18 -3.17
C PHE A 38 -5.02 -4.49 -2.70
N VAL A 39 -5.15 -5.20 -1.58
CA VAL A 39 -6.43 -5.47 -0.92
C VAL A 39 -6.68 -4.44 0.18
N HIS A 40 -7.91 -3.96 0.29
CA HIS A 40 -8.32 -3.09 1.40
C HIS A 40 -8.79 -3.94 2.59
N ARG A 41 -8.32 -3.59 3.78
CA ARG A 41 -8.81 -4.11 5.05
C ARG A 41 -9.27 -2.92 5.88
N ASN A 42 -10.45 -3.04 6.48
CA ASN A 42 -11.03 -2.03 7.34
C ASN A 42 -10.12 -1.77 8.56
N THR A 43 -9.70 -0.52 8.74
CA THR A 43 -8.92 -0.05 9.90
C THR A 43 -9.67 1.08 10.58
N SER A 44 -9.36 1.44 11.84
CA SER A 44 -10.05 2.53 12.55
C SER A 44 -10.18 3.82 11.72
N ASP A 45 -9.15 4.12 10.93
CA ASP A 45 -9.04 5.38 10.18
C ASP A 45 -9.58 5.25 8.74
N ASN A 46 -9.63 4.04 8.19
CA ASN A 46 -10.06 3.76 6.82
C ASN A 46 -11.15 2.69 6.80
N ASN A 47 -12.39 3.13 6.98
CA ASN A 47 -13.58 2.28 6.94
C ASN A 47 -14.59 2.82 5.94
N ARG A 48 -15.60 2.00 5.62
CA ARG A 48 -16.76 2.41 4.82
C ARG A 48 -17.60 3.52 5.47
N GLU A 49 -17.44 3.72 6.78
CA GLU A 49 -18.19 4.67 7.61
C GLU A 49 -17.51 6.04 7.71
N THR A 50 -16.25 6.17 7.26
CA THR A 50 -15.50 7.44 7.35
C THR A 50 -16.12 8.51 6.45
N THR A 51 -16.75 9.55 7.00
CA THR A 51 -17.38 10.60 6.18
C THR A 51 -16.36 11.39 5.38
N PHE A 52 -16.46 11.36 4.05
CA PHE A 52 -15.69 12.22 3.14
C PHE A 52 -16.64 12.95 2.18
N GLU A 53 -16.55 14.28 2.18
CA GLU A 53 -17.30 15.12 1.24
C GLU A 53 -16.40 16.17 0.59
N PHE A 54 -16.65 16.47 -0.68
CA PHE A 54 -15.96 17.54 -1.39
C PHE A 54 -16.36 18.91 -0.86
N THR A 55 -15.38 19.81 -0.71
CA THR A 55 -15.66 21.23 -0.43
C THR A 55 -16.45 21.85 -1.59
N PRO A 56 -17.25 22.92 -1.36
CA PRO A 56 -18.05 23.53 -2.41
C PRO A 56 -17.19 24.07 -3.56
N GLU A 57 -15.97 24.54 -3.29
CA GLU A 57 -15.00 24.94 -4.32
C GLU A 57 -14.55 23.77 -5.19
N ASN A 58 -14.29 22.63 -4.55
CA ASN A 58 -13.85 21.41 -5.22
C ASN A 58 -14.97 20.77 -6.05
N LYS A 59 -16.23 20.92 -5.63
CA LYS A 59 -17.40 20.52 -6.45
C LYS A 59 -17.46 21.30 -7.77
N LYS A 60 -17.27 22.62 -7.73
CA LYS A 60 -17.24 23.46 -8.95
C LYS A 60 -16.11 23.03 -9.91
N ARG A 61 -14.91 22.82 -9.38
CA ARG A 61 -13.77 22.31 -10.18
C ARG A 61 -14.04 20.93 -10.76
N LEU A 62 -14.73 20.07 -10.01
CA LEU A 62 -15.11 18.75 -10.49
C LEU A 62 -16.12 18.85 -11.64
N ASP A 63 -17.09 19.74 -11.55
CA ASP A 63 -18.06 20.00 -12.63
C ASP A 63 -17.36 20.52 -13.91
N GLU A 64 -16.38 21.42 -13.76
CA GLU A 64 -15.53 21.89 -14.87
C GLU A 64 -14.74 20.74 -15.51
N ILE A 65 -14.17 19.84 -14.70
CA ILE A 65 -13.46 18.66 -15.17
C ILE A 65 -14.40 17.74 -15.95
N ILE A 66 -15.60 17.49 -15.44
CA ILE A 66 -16.60 16.62 -16.09
C ILE A 66 -17.05 17.24 -17.43
N ALA A 67 -17.20 18.56 -17.50
CA ALA A 67 -17.60 19.29 -18.71
C ALA A 67 -16.59 19.16 -19.86
N ASN A 68 -15.31 18.86 -19.57
CA ASN A 68 -14.31 18.63 -20.61
C ASN A 68 -14.52 17.33 -21.40
N TYR A 69 -15.32 16.41 -20.86
CA TYR A 69 -15.58 15.11 -21.49
C TYR A 69 -16.98 15.09 -22.11
N PRO A 70 -17.15 14.50 -23.31
CA PRO A 70 -18.45 14.40 -23.95
C PRO A 70 -19.42 13.53 -23.14
N GLU A 71 -20.72 13.77 -23.32
CA GLU A 71 -21.77 12.98 -22.67
C GLU A 71 -21.62 11.48 -23.00
N GLY A 72 -21.80 10.63 -21.99
CA GLY A 72 -21.58 9.18 -22.09
C GLY A 72 -20.14 8.72 -21.76
N HIS A 73 -19.15 9.63 -21.77
CA HIS A 73 -17.75 9.32 -21.46
C HIS A 73 -17.25 9.90 -20.12
N GLN A 74 -18.16 10.09 -19.16
CA GLN A 74 -17.85 10.64 -17.83
C GLN A 74 -16.84 9.79 -17.04
N ALA A 75 -16.70 8.49 -17.37
CA ALA A 75 -15.70 7.62 -16.77
C ALA A 75 -14.24 8.07 -17.03
N ALA A 76 -13.99 8.88 -18.07
CA ALA A 76 -12.66 9.43 -18.32
C ALA A 76 -12.23 10.45 -17.25
N ALA A 77 -13.19 11.05 -16.53
CA ALA A 77 -12.93 12.01 -15.48
C ALA A 77 -12.47 11.38 -14.14
N ILE A 78 -12.36 10.05 -14.04
CA ILE A 78 -11.97 9.36 -12.79
C ILE A 78 -10.59 9.83 -12.32
N LEU A 79 -9.62 9.95 -13.23
CA LEU A 79 -8.25 10.35 -12.89
C LEU A 79 -8.19 11.75 -12.26
N PRO A 80 -8.68 12.82 -12.94
CA PRO A 80 -8.65 14.15 -12.36
C PRO A 80 -9.55 14.29 -11.13
N ALA A 81 -10.67 13.55 -11.06
CA ALA A 81 -11.53 13.54 -9.87
C ALA A 81 -10.82 12.94 -8.63
N LEU A 82 -10.09 11.84 -8.82
CA LEU A 82 -9.32 11.21 -7.74
C LEU A 82 -8.13 12.07 -7.31
N ASP A 83 -7.44 12.73 -8.24
CA ASP A 83 -6.33 13.64 -7.89
C ASP A 83 -6.84 14.82 -7.05
N LEU A 84 -8.01 15.37 -7.41
CA LEU A 84 -8.65 16.43 -6.66
C LEU A 84 -9.06 15.97 -5.24
N ALA A 85 -9.59 14.75 -5.11
CA ALA A 85 -9.90 14.15 -3.81
C ALA A 85 -8.65 13.94 -2.95
N GLN A 86 -7.53 13.49 -3.55
CA GLN A 86 -6.26 13.29 -2.86
C GLN A 86 -5.68 14.62 -2.34
N ARG A 87 -5.74 15.68 -3.16
CA ARG A 87 -5.28 17.02 -2.75
C ARG A 87 -6.11 17.62 -1.62
N GLN A 88 -7.41 17.33 -1.59
CA GLN A 88 -8.28 17.80 -0.51
C GLN A 88 -7.95 17.13 0.83
N ASN A 89 -7.44 15.90 0.80
CA ASN A 89 -7.34 15.04 1.97
C ASN A 89 -5.88 14.76 2.35
N ASP A 90 -5.07 15.81 2.39
CA ASP A 90 -3.66 15.76 2.81
C ASP A 90 -2.82 14.68 2.09
N ASN A 91 -3.01 14.57 0.77
CA ASN A 91 -2.25 13.68 -0.11
C ASN A 91 -2.51 12.17 0.10
N TRP A 92 -3.66 11.80 0.67
CA TRP A 92 -4.08 10.41 0.84
C TRP A 92 -5.56 10.18 0.45
N LEU A 93 -5.88 8.96 0.02
CA LEU A 93 -7.19 8.55 -0.48
C LEU A 93 -7.81 7.43 0.38
N PRO A 94 -8.80 7.74 1.24
CA PRO A 94 -9.59 6.76 1.96
C PRO A 94 -10.58 6.08 1.02
N LEU A 95 -11.08 4.92 1.45
CA LEU A 95 -12.08 4.16 0.71
C LEU A 95 -13.34 4.99 0.40
N THR A 96 -13.72 5.86 1.33
CA THR A 96 -14.93 6.69 1.22
C THR A 96 -14.79 7.82 0.22
N ALA A 97 -13.58 8.36 0.03
CA ALA A 97 -13.30 9.30 -1.05
C ALA A 97 -13.47 8.65 -2.43
N MET A 98 -12.97 7.42 -2.60
CA MET A 98 -13.14 6.66 -3.84
C MET A 98 -14.62 6.34 -4.11
N ASN A 99 -15.37 5.94 -3.08
CA ASN A 99 -16.80 5.72 -3.19
C ASN A 99 -17.54 6.99 -3.59
N LYS A 100 -17.14 8.14 -3.03
CA LYS A 100 -17.77 9.42 -3.36
C LYS A 100 -17.55 9.83 -4.81
N VAL A 101 -16.34 9.62 -5.33
CA VAL A 101 -16.04 9.84 -6.76
C VAL A 101 -16.87 8.92 -7.64
N ALA A 102 -17.03 7.64 -7.24
CA ALA A 102 -17.85 6.68 -7.97
C ALA A 102 -19.32 7.10 -8.04
N GLU A 103 -19.89 7.60 -6.93
CA GLU A 103 -21.26 8.13 -6.87
C GLU A 103 -21.46 9.31 -7.82
N ILE A 104 -20.52 10.26 -7.84
CA ILE A 104 -20.63 11.49 -8.65
C ILE A 104 -20.56 11.17 -10.14
N LEU A 105 -19.61 10.33 -10.54
CA LEU A 105 -19.39 9.94 -11.94
C LEU A 105 -20.34 8.83 -12.41
N LYS A 106 -21.18 8.29 -11.51
CA LYS A 106 -22.10 7.17 -11.78
C LYS A 106 -21.41 5.94 -12.36
N VAL A 107 -20.18 5.68 -11.92
CA VAL A 107 -19.38 4.50 -12.30
C VAL A 107 -19.37 3.49 -11.16
N PRO A 108 -19.26 2.19 -11.43
CA PRO A 108 -19.12 1.21 -10.36
C PRO A 108 -17.83 1.47 -9.56
N PRO A 109 -17.87 1.39 -8.22
CA PRO A 109 -16.72 1.73 -7.36
C PRO A 109 -15.50 0.85 -7.64
N MET A 110 -15.70 -0.37 -8.13
CA MET A 110 -14.62 -1.27 -8.53
C MET A 110 -13.69 -0.64 -9.58
N ARG A 111 -14.23 0.11 -10.54
CA ARG A 111 -13.41 0.79 -11.56
C ARG A 111 -12.54 1.89 -10.96
N VAL A 112 -13.05 2.58 -9.95
CA VAL A 112 -12.28 3.60 -9.23
C VAL A 112 -11.16 2.94 -8.41
N TYR A 113 -11.43 1.79 -7.79
CA TYR A 113 -10.40 1.03 -7.07
C TYR A 113 -9.31 0.50 -8.00
N GLU A 114 -9.66 0.02 -9.20
CA GLU A 114 -8.70 -0.39 -10.22
C GLU A 114 -7.76 0.77 -10.58
N VAL A 115 -8.31 1.96 -10.86
CA VAL A 115 -7.50 3.14 -11.20
C VAL A 115 -6.62 3.56 -10.03
N ALA A 116 -7.15 3.60 -8.81
CA ALA A 116 -6.42 4.02 -7.62
C ALA A 116 -5.30 3.03 -7.22
N THR A 117 -5.42 1.75 -7.60
CA THR A 117 -4.38 0.74 -7.35
C THR A 117 -3.38 0.64 -8.49
N PHE A 118 -3.78 1.00 -9.71
CA PHE A 118 -2.94 0.95 -10.90
C PHE A 118 -1.91 2.08 -10.96
N TYR A 119 -2.31 3.32 -10.66
CA TYR A 119 -1.38 4.46 -10.69
C TYR A 119 -0.65 4.63 -9.36
N THR A 120 0.68 4.72 -9.41
CA THR A 120 1.55 4.81 -8.23
C THR A 120 1.47 6.16 -7.49
N MET A 121 0.87 7.18 -8.11
CA MET A 121 0.67 8.52 -7.53
C MET A 121 -0.41 8.55 -6.43
N TYR A 122 -1.41 7.68 -6.54
CA TYR A 122 -2.51 7.62 -5.58
C TYR A 122 -2.08 6.91 -4.30
N ASN A 123 -1.99 7.67 -3.21
CA ASN A 123 -1.63 7.12 -1.91
C ASN A 123 -2.88 6.61 -1.19
N ARG A 124 -2.95 5.29 -0.97
CA ARG A 124 -4.05 4.63 -0.23
C ARG A 124 -3.77 4.45 1.25
N GLU A 125 -2.64 4.96 1.71
CA GLU A 125 -2.18 4.96 3.08
C GLU A 125 -1.79 6.40 3.44
N PRO A 126 -1.97 6.84 4.69
CA PRO A 126 -1.65 8.19 5.08
C PRO A 126 -0.15 8.44 4.91
N VAL A 127 0.20 9.42 4.09
CA VAL A 127 1.57 9.88 3.89
C VAL A 127 1.83 11.14 4.69
N GLY A 128 3.10 11.41 5.01
CA GLY A 128 3.48 12.68 5.62
C GLY A 128 3.24 13.87 4.68
N LYS A 129 3.26 15.08 5.25
CA LYS A 129 3.09 16.35 4.50
C LYS A 129 4.05 16.49 3.30
N TYR A 130 5.26 15.95 3.44
CA TYR A 130 6.26 15.94 2.38
C TYR A 130 6.51 14.51 1.92
N PHE A 131 6.18 14.23 0.67
CA PHE A 131 6.42 12.94 0.02
C PHE A 131 7.62 13.06 -0.91
N VAL A 132 8.78 12.57 -0.49
CA VAL A 132 10.03 12.63 -1.26
C VAL A 132 10.17 11.36 -2.09
N GLN A 133 10.15 11.51 -3.42
CA GLN A 133 10.37 10.41 -4.36
C GLN A 133 11.77 10.53 -4.99
N ILE A 134 12.63 9.54 -4.70
CA ILE A 134 13.97 9.46 -5.28
C ILE A 134 13.92 8.52 -6.47
N CYS A 135 14.18 9.05 -7.66
CA CYS A 135 14.34 8.25 -8.86
C CYS A 135 15.67 7.50 -8.79
N THR A 136 15.63 6.16 -8.83
CA THR A 136 16.82 5.30 -8.84
C THR A 136 17.02 4.59 -10.18
N THR A 137 16.31 5.01 -11.23
CA THR A 137 16.51 4.46 -12.58
C THR A 137 17.75 5.06 -13.22
N THR A 138 18.43 4.30 -14.06
CA THR A 138 19.59 4.81 -14.81
C THR A 138 19.15 5.86 -15.83
N PRO A 139 19.82 7.02 -15.95
CA PRO A 139 19.40 8.14 -16.79
C PRO A 139 19.79 8.00 -18.28
N TRP A 140 19.82 6.76 -18.81
CA TRP A 140 20.29 6.47 -20.17
C TRP A 140 19.47 7.13 -21.27
#